data_AF-A0A1Q7D371-F1
#
_entry.id   AF-A0A1Q7D371-F1
#
_cell.length_a   1.000
_cell.length_b   1.000
_cell.length_c   1.000
_cell.angle_alpha   90.00
_cell.angle_beta   90.00
_cell.angle_gamma   90.00
#
_symmetry.space_group_name_H-M   'P 1'
#
loop_
_entity.id
_entity.type
_entity.pdbx_description
1 polymer ?
#
loop_
_entity_poly.entity_id
_entity_poly.type
_entity_poly.pdbx_seq_one_letter_code
_entity_poly.pdbx_strand_id
1 'polypeptide(L)'
;MLLAGCMSLHEVRQTRPTRQAITAGDYSILANCVAEGLQTARRSGDLLLEPGDLIYQVIQRSEQRRATVTGYAFGGNWQLPLIDLTFTQQQAGVLIETRLLRFQGGDHPALGAKRVDERAWPIVETCAGGSVVNMPAS
;
A
#
# COMPACT_ATOMS: atom_id res chain seq x y z
N MET A 1 20.03 -18.96 -18.23
CA MET A 1 19.13 -19.25 -17.09
C MET A 1 18.86 -17.94 -16.38
N LEU A 2 17.67 -17.37 -16.58
CA LEU A 2 17.25 -16.14 -15.91
C LEU A 2 17.05 -16.46 -14.43
N LEU A 3 17.85 -15.81 -13.57
CA LEU A 3 17.51 -15.65 -12.16
C LEU A 3 16.15 -14.94 -12.14
N ALA A 4 15.08 -15.71 -11.95
CA ALA A 4 13.79 -15.16 -11.55
C ALA A 4 14.04 -14.50 -10.20
N GLY A 5 14.45 -13.23 -10.24
CA GLY A 5 14.78 -12.45 -9.05
C GLY A 5 13.59 -12.53 -8.12
N CYS A 6 13.85 -12.94 -6.89
CA CYS A 6 12.88 -12.92 -5.81
C CYS A 6 12.43 -11.45 -5.65
N MET A 7 11.38 -11.05 -6.38
CA MET A 7 10.85 -9.70 -6.27
C MET A 7 10.39 -9.51 -4.84
N SER A 8 11.11 -8.67 -4.10
CA SER A 8 11.07 -8.67 -2.64
C SER A 8 10.41 -7.41 -2.12
N LEU A 9 9.81 -7.51 -0.95
CA LEU A 9 9.25 -6.35 -0.24
C LEU A 9 10.28 -5.22 -0.06
N HIS A 10 11.56 -5.57 0.01
CA HIS A 10 12.66 -4.61 0.08
C HIS A 10 12.69 -3.68 -1.14
N GLU A 11 12.52 -4.22 -2.35
CA GLU A 11 12.51 -3.43 -3.59
C GLU A 11 11.34 -2.46 -3.61
N VAL A 12 10.14 -2.90 -3.23
CA VAL A 12 8.96 -2.04 -3.12
C VAL A 12 9.23 -0.87 -2.18
N ARG A 13 9.82 -1.14 -1.01
CA ARG A 13 10.12 -0.13 0.00
C ARG A 13 11.19 0.88 -0.42
N GLN A 14 12.06 0.52 -1.37
CA GLN A 14 13.06 1.42 -1.93
C GLN A 14 12.52 2.29 -3.07
N THR A 15 11.33 1.99 -3.61
CA THR A 15 10.70 2.87 -4.60
C THR A 15 10.24 4.19 -3.99
N ARG A 16 10.23 5.24 -4.82
CA ARG A 16 9.61 6.51 -4.42
C ARG A 16 8.11 6.32 -4.18
N PRO A 17 7.53 7.02 -3.20
CA PRO A 17 6.08 7.04 -3.03
C PRO A 17 5.39 7.44 -4.34
N THR A 18 4.33 6.73 -4.70
CA THR A 18 3.48 7.10 -5.84
C THR A 18 2.40 8.10 -5.41
N ARG A 19 1.98 8.03 -4.15
CA ARG A 19 1.07 8.99 -3.52
C ARG A 19 1.55 9.30 -2.11
N GLN A 20 1.32 10.53 -1.68
CA GLN A 20 1.57 11.00 -0.34
C GLN A 20 0.39 11.87 0.11
N ALA A 21 -0.03 11.70 1.35
CA ALA A 21 -1.00 12.61 1.97
C ALA A 21 -0.74 12.73 3.46
N ILE A 22 -1.23 13.82 4.05
CA ILE A 22 -1.27 14.00 5.50
C ILE A 22 -2.71 14.14 5.98
N THR A 23 -3.02 13.51 7.12
CA THR A 23 -4.33 13.59 7.78
C THR A 23 -4.15 13.69 9.29
N ALA A 24 -5.16 14.21 9.99
CA ALA A 24 -5.25 14.09 11.44
C ALA A 24 -5.52 12.63 11.86
N GLY A 25 -5.23 12.33 13.14
CA GLY A 25 -5.51 11.03 13.74
C GLY A 25 -4.28 10.33 14.30
N ASP A 26 -4.46 9.04 14.61
CA ASP A 26 -3.41 8.15 15.10
C ASP A 26 -3.00 7.15 14.03
N TYR A 27 -1.69 7.00 13.82
CA TYR A 27 -1.14 6.15 12.76
C TYR A 27 -1.59 4.69 12.85
N SER A 28 -1.76 4.16 14.07
CA SER A 28 -2.11 2.75 14.28
C SER A 28 -3.59 2.49 14.01
N ILE A 29 -4.46 3.42 14.44
CA ILE A 29 -5.90 3.38 14.17
C ILE A 29 -6.16 3.47 12.66
N LEU A 30 -5.52 4.44 11.98
CA LEU A 30 -5.66 4.60 10.53
C LEU A 30 -5.18 3.37 9.78
N ALA A 31 -4.00 2.83 10.12
CA ALA A 31 -3.48 1.65 9.44
C ALA A 31 -4.40 0.43 9.59
N ASN A 32 -4.98 0.22 10.77
CA ASN A 32 -5.91 -0.89 11.00
C ASN A 32 -7.24 -0.70 10.26
N CYS A 33 -7.81 0.52 10.29
CA CYS A 33 -9.02 0.84 9.52
C CYS A 33 -8.80 0.57 8.02
N VAL A 34 -7.67 1.05 7.48
CA VAL A 34 -7.33 0.86 6.07
C VAL A 34 -7.13 -0.62 5.75
N ALA A 35 -6.39 -1.36 6.59
CA ALA A 35 -6.18 -2.79 6.37
C ALA A 35 -7.50 -3.57 6.35
N GLU A 36 -8.43 -3.28 7.28
CA GLU A 36 -9.75 -3.90 7.33
C GLU A 36 -10.60 -3.55 6.09
N GLY A 37 -10.64 -2.27 5.72
CA GLY A 37 -11.36 -1.81 4.54
C GLY A 37 -10.81 -2.42 3.25
N LEU A 38 -9.49 -2.54 3.12
CA LEU A 38 -8.87 -3.19 1.97
C LEU A 38 -9.16 -4.71 1.94
N GLN A 39 -9.13 -5.37 3.09
CA GLN A 39 -9.38 -6.81 3.20
C GLN A 39 -10.84 -7.19 2.86
N THR A 40 -11.78 -6.28 3.13
CA THR A 40 -13.23 -6.44 2.88
C THR A 40 -13.69 -5.76 1.59
N ALA A 41 -12.78 -5.11 0.86
CA ALA A 41 -13.07 -4.47 -0.42
C ALA A 41 -13.56 -5.48 -1.46
N ARG A 42 -14.15 -4.95 -2.54
CA ARG A 42 -14.61 -5.75 -3.67
C ARG A 42 -13.47 -6.62 -4.20
N ARG A 43 -13.79 -7.89 -4.44
CA ARG A 43 -13.00 -8.83 -5.23
C ARG A 43 -13.45 -8.77 -6.67
N SER A 44 -12.50 -8.81 -7.61
CA SER A 44 -12.85 -8.75 -9.03
C SER A 44 -13.37 -10.09 -9.53
N GLY A 45 -12.80 -11.20 -9.07
CA GLY A 45 -13.10 -12.53 -9.60
C GLY A 45 -12.65 -12.77 -11.05
N ASP A 46 -12.15 -11.72 -11.74
CA ASP A 46 -11.74 -11.69 -13.15
C ASP A 46 -10.22 -11.45 -13.30
N LEU A 47 -9.75 -11.19 -14.53
CA LEU A 47 -8.34 -10.98 -14.92
C LEU A 47 -7.65 -9.77 -14.27
N LEU A 48 -8.41 -8.83 -13.68
CA LEU A 48 -7.88 -7.58 -13.13
C LEU A 48 -7.90 -7.62 -11.60
N LEU A 49 -6.76 -7.36 -10.96
CA LEU A 49 -6.67 -7.35 -9.51
C LEU A 49 -7.40 -6.14 -8.89
N GLU A 50 -8.17 -6.40 -7.85
CA GLU A 50 -8.79 -5.42 -6.96
C GLU A 50 -8.18 -5.55 -5.54
N PRO A 51 -8.34 -4.54 -4.67
CA PRO A 51 -7.79 -4.61 -3.30
C PRO A 51 -8.25 -5.85 -2.54
N GLY A 52 -9.52 -6.25 -2.66
CA GLY A 52 -10.07 -7.41 -1.96
C GLY A 52 -9.45 -8.76 -2.38
N ASP A 53 -8.74 -8.81 -3.52
CA ASP A 53 -8.06 -10.00 -4.02
C ASP A 53 -6.68 -10.21 -3.36
N LEU A 54 -6.19 -9.24 -2.60
CA LEU A 54 -4.90 -9.32 -1.92
C LEU A 54 -5.03 -9.84 -0.48
N ILE A 55 -3.95 -10.41 0.03
CA ILE A 55 -3.79 -10.67 1.47
C ILE A 55 -2.96 -9.54 2.06
N TYR A 56 -3.46 -8.96 3.15
CA TYR A 56 -2.81 -7.83 3.80
C TYR A 56 -2.04 -8.26 5.05
N GLN A 57 -0.79 -7.79 5.15
CA GLN A 57 0.00 -7.89 6.37
C GLN A 57 0.14 -6.50 6.99
N VAL A 58 -0.21 -6.39 8.27
CA VAL A 58 -0.01 -5.17 9.06
C VAL A 58 1.19 -5.35 9.98
N ILE A 59 2.14 -4.43 9.93
CA ILE A 59 3.30 -4.41 10.83
C ILE A 59 3.27 -3.09 11.60
N GLN A 60 3.14 -3.18 12.91
CA GLN A 60 3.18 -2.04 13.83
C GLN A 60 4.59 -1.87 14.38
N ARG A 61 5.11 -0.64 14.37
CA ARG A 61 6.42 -0.27 14.92
C ARG A 61 6.25 0.92 15.86
N SER A 62 5.77 0.64 17.07
CA SER A 62 5.36 1.68 18.04
C SER A 62 6.48 2.63 18.44
N GLU A 63 7.71 2.14 18.57
CA GLU A 63 8.90 2.97 18.86
C GLU A 63 9.17 4.01 17.77
N GLN A 64 8.80 3.70 16.52
CA GLN A 64 8.94 4.59 15.37
C GLN A 64 7.66 5.38 15.08
N ARG A 65 6.60 5.17 15.89
CA ARG A 65 5.24 5.67 15.66
C ARG A 65 4.79 5.47 14.21
N ARG A 66 5.04 4.26 13.69
CA ARG A 66 4.82 3.89 12.30
C ARG A 66 4.09 2.56 12.18
N ALA A 67 3.23 2.45 11.18
CA ALA A 67 2.63 1.20 10.74
C ALA A 67 2.81 1.01 9.24
N THR A 68 2.87 -0.23 8.78
CA THR A 68 2.87 -0.56 7.34
C THR A 68 1.78 -1.58 7.06
N VAL A 69 1.02 -1.36 5.99
CA VAL A 69 0.00 -2.27 5.45
C VAL A 69 0.46 -2.71 4.07
N THR A 70 0.94 -3.95 3.97
CA THR A 70 1.45 -4.53 2.72
C THR A 70 0.41 -5.45 2.11
N GLY A 71 0.01 -5.20 0.87
CA GLY A 71 -0.89 -6.07 0.09
C GLY A 71 -0.12 -7.00 -0.83
N TYR A 72 -0.39 -8.30 -0.72
CA TYR A 72 0.27 -9.34 -1.52
C TYR A 72 -0.71 -10.04 -2.46
N ALA A 73 -0.31 -10.16 -3.73
CA ALA A 73 -0.97 -11.04 -4.68
C ALA A 73 -0.34 -12.44 -4.63
N PHE A 74 -1.17 -13.45 -4.87
CA PHE A 74 -0.76 -14.85 -4.91
C PHE A 74 -0.93 -15.43 -6.31
N GLY A 75 0.09 -16.16 -6.77
CA GLY A 75 0.06 -16.92 -8.01
C GLY A 75 0.91 -18.16 -7.89
N GLY A 76 0.29 -19.34 -7.81
CA GLY A 76 1.00 -20.58 -7.50
C GLY A 76 1.69 -20.52 -6.13
N ASN A 77 3.00 -20.75 -6.10
CA ASN A 77 3.81 -20.72 -4.86
C ASN A 77 4.44 -19.35 -4.57
N TRP A 78 4.10 -18.31 -5.34
CA TRP A 78 4.72 -16.98 -5.23
C TRP A 78 3.80 -15.98 -4.54
N GLN A 79 4.39 -15.21 -3.62
CA GLN A 79 3.76 -14.08 -2.95
C GLN A 79 4.44 -12.79 -3.42
N LEU A 80 3.69 -11.94 -4.12
CA LEU A 80 4.20 -10.70 -4.72
C LEU A 80 3.66 -9.48 -3.95
N PRO A 81 4.52 -8.67 -3.28
CA PRO A 81 4.07 -7.46 -2.60
C PRO A 81 3.72 -6.39 -3.63
N LEU A 82 2.45 -6.16 -3.93
CA LEU A 82 2.04 -5.21 -4.96
C LEU A 82 1.97 -3.77 -4.47
N ILE A 83 1.58 -3.59 -3.21
CA ILE A 83 1.34 -2.29 -2.59
C ILE A 83 1.85 -2.30 -1.15
N ASP A 84 2.54 -1.24 -0.73
CA ASP A 84 2.99 -0.99 0.64
C ASP A 84 2.50 0.41 1.05
N LEU A 85 1.51 0.47 1.95
CA LEU A 85 1.05 1.71 2.55
C LEU A 85 1.76 1.92 3.89
N THR A 86 2.43 3.05 4.05
CA THR A 86 3.11 3.42 5.29
C THR A 86 2.37 4.56 5.96
N PHE A 87 2.13 4.42 7.25
CA PHE A 87 1.47 5.41 8.12
C PHE A 87 2.49 5.83 9.17
N THR A 88 2.97 7.08 9.11
CA THR A 88 3.99 7.59 10.03
C THR A 88 3.44 8.78 10.79
N GLN A 89 3.42 8.70 12.11
CA GLN A 89 3.02 9.81 12.94
C GLN A 89 4.08 10.93 12.90
N GLN A 90 3.65 12.13 12.56
CA GLN A 90 4.42 13.36 12.52
C GLN A 90 3.77 14.42 13.42
N GLN A 91 4.43 15.57 13.58
CA GLN A 91 3.87 16.68 14.36
C GLN A 91 2.58 17.23 13.74
N ALA A 92 2.51 17.29 12.42
CA ALA A 92 1.37 17.84 11.68
C ALA A 92 0.22 16.83 11.44
N GLY A 93 0.36 15.58 11.88
CA GLY A 93 -0.63 14.52 11.64
C GLY A 93 0.03 13.18 11.31
N VAL A 94 -0.65 12.34 10.55
CA VAL A 94 -0.16 11.07 10.04
C VAL A 94 0.16 11.23 8.56
N LEU A 95 1.44 11.09 8.22
CA LEU A 95 1.88 10.98 6.84
C LEU A 95 1.56 9.57 6.32
N ILE A 96 0.80 9.52 5.23
CA ILE A 96 0.45 8.31 4.51
C ILE A 96 1.23 8.30 3.20
N GLU A 97 2.01 7.25 2.96
CA GLU A 97 2.74 7.05 1.71
C GLU A 97 2.29 5.73 1.08
N THR A 98 2.08 5.73 -0.24
CA THR A 98 1.85 4.49 -1.00
C THR A 98 3.03 4.21 -1.90
N ARG A 99 3.63 3.02 -1.77
CA ARG A 99 4.66 2.50 -2.67
C ARG A 99 4.11 1.28 -3.41
N LEU A 100 4.48 1.14 -4.68
CA LEU A 100 4.00 0.07 -5.55
C LEU A 100 5.17 -0.76 -6.05
N LEU A 101 4.95 -2.06 -6.26
CA LEU A 101 5.89 -2.89 -6.97
C LEU A 101 6.17 -2.31 -8.35
N ARG A 102 7.45 -2.18 -8.69
CA ARG A 102 7.93 -1.83 -10.02
C ARG A 102 8.77 -2.98 -10.55
N PHE A 103 8.65 -3.29 -11.82
CA PHE A 103 9.55 -4.26 -12.45
C PHE A 103 10.97 -3.67 -12.50
N GLN A 104 11.99 -4.49 -12.25
CA GLN A 104 13.38 -4.06 -12.39
C GLN A 104 13.62 -3.48 -13.79
N GLY A 105 14.07 -2.22 -13.86
CA GLY A 105 14.34 -1.51 -15.12
C GLY A 105 13.15 -0.78 -15.75
N GLY A 106 11.97 -0.77 -15.11
CA GLY A 106 10.80 -0.03 -15.58
C GLY A 106 10.34 1.07 -14.62
N ASP A 107 9.97 2.22 -15.16
CA ASP A 107 9.31 3.31 -14.41
C ASP A 107 7.83 3.03 -14.12
N HIS A 108 7.28 1.96 -14.71
CA HIS A 108 5.87 1.61 -14.58
C HIS A 108 5.63 0.61 -13.45
N PRO A 109 4.56 0.79 -12.65
CA PRO A 109 4.13 -0.19 -11.67
C PRO A 109 3.86 -1.56 -12.32
N ALA A 110 4.03 -2.62 -11.55
CA ALA A 110 3.66 -3.96 -11.97
C ALA A 110 2.18 -4.03 -12.39
N LEU A 111 1.87 -4.95 -13.32
CA LEU A 111 0.52 -5.11 -13.84
C LEU A 111 -0.47 -5.33 -12.68
N GLY A 112 -1.54 -4.54 -12.62
CA GLY A 112 -2.54 -4.57 -11.54
C GLY A 112 -2.23 -3.66 -10.34
N ALA A 113 -0.96 -3.35 -10.03
CA ALA A 113 -0.59 -2.53 -8.87
C ALA A 113 -1.19 -1.11 -8.93
N LYS A 114 -1.20 -0.50 -10.13
CA LYS A 114 -1.81 0.83 -10.34
C LYS A 114 -3.32 0.83 -10.06
N ARG A 115 -4.04 -0.21 -10.50
CA ARG A 115 -5.49 -0.31 -10.30
C ARG A 115 -5.81 -0.54 -8.82
N VAL A 116 -5.04 -1.40 -8.16
CA VAL A 116 -5.15 -1.61 -6.70
C VAL A 116 -4.95 -0.29 -5.97
N ASP A 117 -3.93 0.50 -6.30
CA ASP A 117 -3.69 1.83 -5.73
C ASP A 117 -4.89 2.78 -5.93
N GLU A 118 -5.38 2.90 -7.17
CA GLU A 118 -6.54 3.74 -7.49
C GLU A 118 -7.80 3.36 -6.70
N ARG A 119 -7.98 2.07 -6.41
CA ARG A 119 -9.14 1.54 -5.68
C ARG A 119 -8.93 1.51 -4.15
N ALA A 120 -7.69 1.50 -3.69
CA ALA A 120 -7.34 1.56 -2.27
C ALA A 120 -7.55 2.97 -1.68
N TRP A 121 -7.27 4.03 -2.46
CA TRP A 121 -7.31 5.39 -1.92
C TRP A 121 -8.67 5.89 -1.42
N PRO A 122 -9.82 5.57 -2.06
CA PRO A 122 -11.12 5.89 -1.48
C PRO A 122 -11.33 5.28 -0.07
N ILE A 123 -10.74 4.11 0.21
CA ILE A 123 -10.77 3.49 1.55
C ILE A 123 -9.88 4.28 2.51
N VAL A 124 -8.69 4.69 2.06
CA VAL A 124 -7.79 5.55 2.84
C VAL A 124 -8.47 6.87 3.20
N GLU A 125 -9.11 7.53 2.24
CA GLU A 125 -9.87 8.77 2.43
C GLU A 125 -11.01 8.59 3.44
N THR A 126 -11.76 7.49 3.32
CA THR A 126 -12.84 7.16 4.25
C THR A 126 -12.32 6.98 5.68
N CYS A 127 -11.24 6.22 5.86
CA CYS A 127 -10.60 6.02 7.16
C CYS A 127 -9.99 7.30 7.74
N ALA A 128 -9.53 8.22 6.88
CA ALA A 128 -9.07 9.54 7.24
C ALA A 128 -10.21 10.55 7.54
N GLY A 129 -11.48 10.10 7.57
CA GLY A 129 -12.63 10.98 7.80
C GLY A 129 -12.88 11.97 6.66
N GLY A 130 -12.49 11.63 5.43
CA GLY A 130 -12.64 12.45 4.23
C GLY A 130 -11.65 13.61 4.11
N SER A 131 -10.67 13.72 5.01
CA SER A 131 -9.75 14.86 5.07
C SER A 131 -8.30 14.42 4.83
N VAL A 132 -7.92 14.27 3.57
CA VAL A 132 -6.51 14.05 3.18
C VAL A 132 -5.99 15.26 2.42
N VAL A 133 -4.83 15.77 2.82
CA VAL A 133 -4.13 16.81 2.06
C VAL A 133 -3.07 16.13 1.20
N ASN A 134 -3.31 16.08 -0.11
CA ASN A 134 -2.38 15.50 -1.06
C ASN A 134 -1.07 16.28 -1.07
N MET A 135 0.04 15.56 -0.93
CA MET A 135 1.38 16.11 -1.00
C MET A 135 2.04 15.72 -2.33
N PRO A 136 2.90 16.58 -2.90
CA PRO A 136 3.70 16.18 -4.05
C PRO A 136 4.56 14.97 -3.67
N ALA A 137 4.56 13.95 -4.53
CA ALA A 137 5.41 12.79 -4.35
C ALA A 137 6.87 13.16 -4.67
N SER A 138 7.75 13.08 -3.67
CA SER A 138 9.20 13.37 -3.74
C SER A 138 10.00 12.31 -4.51
#